data_AF-A0A2V2VY12-F1
#
_entry.id   AF-A0A2V2VY12-F1
#
_cell.length_a   1.000
_cell.length_b   1.000
_cell.length_c   1.000
_cell.angle_alpha   90.00
_cell.angle_beta   90.00
_cell.angle_gamma   90.00
#
_symmetry.space_group_name_H-M   'P 1'
#
loop_
_entity.id
_entity.type
_entity.pdbx_description
1 polymer ?
#
loop_
_entity_poly.entity_id
_entity_poly.type
_entity_poly.pdbx_seq_one_letter_code
_entity_poly.pdbx_strand_id
1 'polypeptide(L)'
;MGMIVVASPNVRNYEKWETQANAERIIVNCPDGMDVKAVCAWMNRDGTTDEQAEYWRMVKGRMDKVGPIPRYIFDAKKFIAHSAATEESLDGVQSRDGERHFIPRGLRLWYSENPSQKLVRVVRARGEVGAEGFLNAPISLCLGRRITHYFGKRDE
;
A
#
# COMPACT_ATOMS: atom_id res chain seq x y z
N MET A 1 18.74 -25.43 -9.87
CA MET A 1 17.29 -25.14 -9.93
C MET A 1 16.99 -24.07 -8.91
N GLY A 2 16.55 -22.89 -9.33
CA GLY A 2 16.11 -21.83 -8.42
C GLY A 2 14.61 -21.96 -8.17
N MET A 3 14.19 -21.87 -6.91
CA MET A 3 12.78 -21.90 -6.51
C MET A 3 12.42 -20.53 -5.95
N ILE A 4 11.44 -19.85 -6.56
CA ILE A 4 10.93 -18.56 -6.06
C ILE A 4 9.75 -18.88 -5.15
N VAL A 5 9.90 -18.57 -3.86
CA VAL A 5 8.86 -18.73 -2.86
C VAL A 5 8.39 -17.34 -2.42
N VAL A 6 7.10 -17.06 -2.62
CA VAL A 6 6.50 -15.78 -2.19
C VAL A 6 5.94 -15.98 -0.78
N ALA A 7 6.68 -15.51 0.23
CA ALA A 7 6.23 -15.55 1.62
C ALA A 7 5.23 -14.42 1.93
N SER A 8 4.29 -14.70 2.84
CA SER A 8 3.39 -13.70 3.44
C SER A 8 4.22 -12.59 4.14
N PRO A 9 3.76 -11.32 4.14
CA PRO A 9 4.49 -10.14 4.64
C PRO A 9 4.87 -10.14 6.14
N ASN A 10 4.76 -11.28 6.84
CA ASN A 10 5.19 -11.41 8.22
C ASN A 10 6.73 -11.52 8.30
N VAL A 11 7.36 -10.49 8.87
CA VAL A 11 8.82 -10.36 9.06
C VAL A 11 9.47 -11.59 9.72
N ARG A 12 8.79 -12.22 10.69
CA ARG A 12 9.29 -13.42 11.39
C ARG A 12 9.46 -14.62 10.47
N ASN A 13 8.66 -14.70 9.40
CA ASN A 13 8.85 -15.74 8.39
C ASN A 13 10.13 -15.48 7.60
N TYR A 14 10.41 -14.23 7.21
CA TYR A 14 11.62 -13.90 6.46
C TYR A 14 12.90 -14.12 7.27
N GLU A 15 12.93 -13.71 8.54
CA GLU A 15 14.12 -13.90 9.40
C GLU A 15 14.45 -15.39 9.58
N LYS A 16 13.45 -16.23 9.82
CA LYS A 16 13.64 -17.69 9.91
C LYS A 16 14.13 -18.29 8.59
N TRP A 17 13.56 -17.87 7.47
CA TRP A 17 13.91 -18.41 6.15
C TRP A 17 15.29 -17.95 5.66
N GLU A 18 15.64 -16.68 5.88
CA GLU A 18 16.95 -16.13 5.57
C GLU A 18 18.06 -16.86 6.34
N THR A 19 17.81 -17.14 7.63
CA THR A 19 18.73 -17.91 8.48
C THR A 19 18.84 -19.37 8.06
N GLN A 20 17.73 -20.02 7.66
CA GLN A 20 17.72 -21.45 7.33
C GLN A 20 18.20 -21.76 5.91
N ALA A 21 17.94 -20.88 4.94
CA ALA A 21 18.16 -21.15 3.53
C ALA A 21 19.31 -20.33 2.91
N ASN A 22 19.96 -19.44 3.68
CA ASN A 22 20.92 -18.45 3.17
C ASN A 22 20.36 -17.72 1.93
N ALA A 23 19.05 -17.43 1.96
CA ALA A 23 18.30 -16.93 0.82
C ALA A 23 18.48 -15.43 0.66
N GLU A 24 18.77 -14.97 -0.56
CA GLU A 24 18.79 -13.54 -0.86
C GLU A 24 17.38 -12.95 -0.76
N ARG A 25 17.25 -11.91 0.07
CA ARG A 25 15.98 -11.20 0.25
C ARG A 25 15.75 -10.24 -0.91
N ILE A 26 14.83 -10.62 -1.81
CA ILE A 26 14.35 -9.73 -2.88
C ILE A 26 13.05 -9.07 -2.42
N ILE A 27 13.10 -7.76 -2.17
CA ILE A 27 11.90 -6.94 -1.92
C ILE A 27 11.39 -6.47 -3.27
N VAL A 28 10.23 -6.98 -3.70
CA VAL A 28 9.57 -6.53 -4.91
C VAL A 28 8.82 -5.24 -4.61
N ASN A 29 9.08 -4.18 -5.38
CA ASN A 29 8.36 -2.93 -5.25
C ASN A 29 6.85 -3.14 -5.50
N CYS A 30 6.03 -2.40 -4.76
CA CYS A 30 4.62 -2.27 -5.09
C CYS A 30 4.50 -1.50 -6.42
N PRO A 31 3.63 -1.92 -7.37
CA PRO A 31 3.43 -1.19 -8.61
C PRO A 31 3.16 0.29 -8.34
N ASP A 32 3.67 1.17 -9.20
CA ASP A 32 3.34 2.58 -9.17
C ASP A 32 2.25 2.95 -10.18
N GLY A 33 1.91 4.23 -10.27
CA GLY A 33 0.86 4.69 -11.18
C GLY A 33 1.14 4.44 -12.66
N MET A 34 2.42 4.44 -13.06
CA MET A 34 2.83 4.18 -14.44
C MET A 34 2.81 2.68 -14.75
N ASP A 35 3.21 1.84 -13.79
CA ASP A 35 3.09 0.39 -13.91
C ASP A 35 1.62 -0.02 -14.12
N VAL A 36 0.73 0.52 -13.29
CA VAL A 36 -0.72 0.27 -13.42
C VAL A 36 -1.25 0.78 -14.75
N LYS A 37 -0.81 1.94 -15.22
CA LYS A 37 -1.22 2.49 -16.52
C LYS A 37 -0.79 1.59 -17.68
N ALA A 38 0.41 1.03 -17.62
CA ALA A 38 0.91 0.08 -18.61
C ALA A 38 0.06 -1.20 -18.61
N VAL A 39 -0.30 -1.72 -17.42
CA VAL A 39 -1.21 -2.86 -17.30
C VAL A 39 -2.59 -2.54 -17.88
N CYS A 40 -3.14 -1.34 -17.64
CA CYS A 40 -4.40 -0.90 -18.24
C CYS A 40 -4.35 -0.91 -19.76
N ALA A 41 -3.29 -0.34 -20.35
CA ALA A 41 -3.10 -0.32 -21.80
C ALA A 41 -3.01 -1.74 -22.36
N TRP A 42 -2.33 -2.66 -21.67
CA TRP A 42 -2.21 -4.06 -22.08
C TRP A 42 -3.53 -4.84 -21.98
N MET A 43 -4.30 -4.63 -20.91
CA MET A 43 -5.59 -5.32 -20.69
C MET A 43 -6.63 -4.91 -21.73
N ASN A 44 -6.64 -3.63 -22.14
CA ASN A 44 -7.54 -3.08 -23.15
C ASN A 44 -6.86 -2.84 -24.50
N ARG A 45 -5.83 -3.62 -24.84
CA ARG A 45 -5.02 -3.41 -26.05
C ARG A 45 -5.82 -3.49 -27.35
N ASP A 46 -6.90 -4.26 -27.36
CA ASP A 46 -7.75 -4.47 -28.53
C ASP A 46 -8.92 -3.45 -28.59
N GLY A 47 -9.06 -2.61 -27.56
CA GLY A 47 -10.06 -1.55 -27.49
C GLY A 47 -9.62 -0.27 -28.20
N THR A 48 -10.59 0.60 -28.45
CA THR A 48 -10.37 1.94 -29.00
C THR A 48 -9.60 2.84 -28.03
N THR A 49 -9.02 3.93 -28.54
CA THR A 49 -8.33 4.93 -27.72
C THR A 49 -9.23 5.49 -26.62
N ASP A 50 -10.52 5.69 -26.92
CA ASP A 50 -11.49 6.22 -25.95
C ASP A 50 -11.79 5.21 -24.84
N GLU A 51 -12.01 3.94 -25.19
CA GLU A 51 -12.21 2.86 -24.20
C GLU A 51 -10.99 2.67 -23.30
N GLN A 52 -9.77 2.78 -23.84
CA GLN A 52 -8.54 2.75 -23.06
C GLN A 52 -8.44 3.95 -22.10
N ALA A 53 -8.81 5.14 -22.56
CA ALA A 53 -8.81 6.35 -21.73
C ALA A 53 -9.85 6.28 -20.60
N GLU A 54 -11.07 5.80 -20.90
CA GLU A 54 -12.12 5.61 -19.91
C GLU A 54 -11.74 4.57 -18.86
N TYR A 55 -11.18 3.44 -19.30
CA TYR A 55 -10.71 2.39 -18.40
C TYR A 55 -9.59 2.88 -17.48
N TRP A 56 -8.61 3.60 -18.03
CA TRP A 56 -7.57 4.23 -17.23
C TRP A 56 -8.15 5.22 -16.22
N ARG A 57 -9.10 6.06 -16.63
CA ARG A 57 -9.76 7.03 -15.73
C ARG A 57 -10.45 6.32 -14.55
N MET A 58 -11.15 5.21 -14.82
CA MET A 58 -11.77 4.38 -13.78
C MET A 58 -10.73 3.78 -12.83
N VAL A 59 -9.68 3.15 -13.36
CA VAL A 59 -8.63 2.51 -12.53
C VAL A 59 -7.86 3.55 -11.72
N LYS A 60 -7.54 4.71 -12.31
CA LYS A 60 -6.91 5.83 -11.61
C LYS A 60 -7.77 6.32 -10.45
N GLY A 61 -9.08 6.48 -10.63
CA GLY A 61 -9.99 6.86 -9.55
C GLY A 61 -10.06 5.84 -8.41
N ARG A 62 -9.90 4.55 -8.70
CA ARG A 62 -9.78 3.50 -7.67
C ARG A 62 -8.43 3.57 -6.95
N MET A 63 -7.35 3.74 -7.70
CA MET A 63 -5.99 3.90 -7.20
C MET A 63 -5.86 5.11 -6.27
N ASP A 64 -6.55 6.21 -6.59
CA ASP A 64 -6.58 7.39 -5.73
C ASP A 64 -7.17 7.08 -4.35
N LYS A 65 -8.09 6.11 -4.23
CA LYS A 65 -8.68 5.69 -2.95
C LYS A 65 -7.86 4.62 -2.24
N VAL A 66 -7.56 3.51 -2.93
CA VAL A 66 -7.00 2.29 -2.32
C VAL A 66 -5.56 1.98 -2.73
N GLY A 67 -4.88 2.93 -3.37
CA GLY A 67 -3.50 2.79 -3.80
C GLY A 67 -3.34 1.91 -5.06
N PRO A 68 -2.11 1.80 -5.58
CA PRO A 68 -1.81 1.05 -6.81
C PRO A 68 -1.75 -0.46 -6.55
N ILE A 69 -2.77 -1.03 -5.90
CA ILE A 69 -2.83 -2.45 -5.55
C ILE A 69 -3.69 -3.17 -6.60
N PRO A 70 -3.10 -3.95 -7.53
CA PRO A 70 -3.82 -4.58 -8.64
C PRO A 70 -5.04 -5.39 -8.20
N ARG A 71 -4.92 -6.06 -7.04
CA ARG A 71 -5.97 -6.88 -6.44
C ARG A 71 -7.29 -6.12 -6.24
N TYR A 72 -7.23 -4.83 -5.91
CA TYR A 72 -8.39 -4.02 -5.59
C TYR A 72 -8.79 -3.08 -6.72
N ILE A 73 -7.86 -2.60 -7.54
CA ILE A 73 -8.17 -1.58 -8.56
C ILE A 73 -8.80 -2.16 -9.84
N PHE A 74 -8.54 -3.41 -10.20
CA PHE A 74 -9.07 -4.02 -11.43
C PHE A 74 -10.43 -4.73 -11.24
N ASP A 75 -10.81 -5.07 -10.01
CA ASP A 75 -12.04 -5.80 -9.68
C ASP A 75 -12.99 -4.89 -8.88
N ALA A 76 -14.17 -4.63 -9.44
CA ALA A 76 -15.15 -3.72 -8.83
C ALA A 76 -15.65 -4.20 -7.46
N LYS A 77 -15.87 -5.51 -7.28
CA LYS A 77 -16.36 -6.07 -6.01
C LYS A 77 -15.29 -5.99 -4.94
N LYS A 78 -14.04 -6.35 -5.30
CA LYS A 78 -12.90 -6.25 -4.38
C LYS A 78 -12.58 -4.80 -4.02
N PHE A 79 -12.70 -3.88 -4.99
CA PHE A 79 -12.58 -2.45 -4.74
C PHE A 79 -13.57 -1.97 -3.69
N ILE A 80 -14.86 -2.30 -3.85
CA ILE A 80 -15.93 -1.87 -2.92
C ILE A 80 -15.68 -2.44 -1.53
N ALA A 81 -15.44 -3.75 -1.42
CA ALA A 81 -15.21 -4.41 -0.14
C ALA A 81 -13.99 -3.86 0.58
N HIS A 82 -12.88 -3.63 -0.14
CA HIS A 82 -11.67 -3.08 0.44
C HIS A 82 -11.82 -1.60 0.82
N SER A 83 -12.54 -0.82 0.00
CA SER A 83 -12.86 0.58 0.34
C SER A 83 -13.67 0.64 1.63
N ALA A 84 -14.73 -0.16 1.77
CA ALA A 84 -15.53 -0.21 3.00
C ALA A 84 -14.70 -0.62 4.21
N ALA A 85 -13.85 -1.64 4.07
CA ALA A 85 -12.95 -2.07 5.13
C ALA A 85 -11.90 -1.01 5.50
N THR A 86 -11.49 -0.16 4.54
CA THR A 86 -10.58 0.97 4.76
C THR A 86 -11.28 2.03 5.59
N GLU A 87 -12.52 2.39 5.26
CA GLU A 87 -13.33 3.34 6.03
C GLU A 87 -13.57 2.86 7.46
N GLU A 88 -14.01 1.61 7.63
CA GLU A 88 -14.19 1.00 8.94
C GLU A 88 -12.90 1.02 9.77
N SER A 89 -11.76 0.76 9.13
CA SER A 89 -10.46 0.81 9.81
C SER A 89 -10.10 2.24 10.20
N LEU A 90 -10.39 3.25 9.37
CA LEU A 90 -10.19 4.66 9.73
C LEU A 90 -11.04 5.05 10.94
N ASP A 91 -12.33 4.69 10.94
CA ASP A 91 -13.25 4.98 12.04
C ASP A 91 -12.84 4.28 13.35
N GLY A 92 -12.23 3.09 13.25
CA GLY A 92 -11.71 2.34 14.38
C GLY A 92 -10.42 2.89 14.99
N VAL A 93 -9.67 3.76 14.30
CA VAL A 93 -8.49 4.43 14.87
C VAL A 93 -8.94 5.63 15.73
N GLN A 94 -9.58 5.34 16.86
CA GLN A 94 -10.11 6.38 17.74
C GLN A 94 -9.10 6.96 18.76
N SER A 95 -7.94 6.33 19.01
CA SER A 95 -7.00 6.81 20.04
C SER A 95 -5.85 7.69 19.51
N ARG A 96 -5.37 8.62 20.34
CA ARG A 96 -4.15 9.45 20.11
C ARG A 96 -2.88 8.60 19.87
N ASP A 97 -2.87 7.34 20.28
CA ASP A 97 -1.76 6.42 20.00
C ASP A 97 -1.71 5.97 18.54
N GLY A 98 -2.85 5.97 17.83
CA GLY A 98 -2.90 5.66 16.41
C GLY A 98 -2.16 6.70 15.55
N GLU A 99 -2.28 7.98 15.90
CA GLU A 99 -1.60 9.10 15.21
C GLU A 99 -0.10 8.88 15.03
N ARG A 100 0.58 8.43 16.10
CA ARG A 100 2.05 8.28 16.14
C ARG A 100 2.62 7.35 15.09
N HIS A 101 1.80 6.49 14.52
CA HIS A 101 2.21 5.47 13.57
C HIS A 101 1.82 5.81 12.11
N PHE A 102 1.01 6.85 11.90
CA PHE A 102 0.70 7.42 10.59
C PHE A 102 1.57 8.64 10.27
N ILE A 103 2.18 9.27 11.28
CA ILE A 103 3.09 10.38 11.09
C ILE A 103 4.42 9.84 10.51
N PRO A 104 4.92 10.38 9.38
CA PRO A 104 6.19 9.98 8.75
C PRO A 104 7.43 10.10 9.65
N ARG A 105 7.30 10.67 10.86
CA ARG A 105 8.35 10.83 11.88
C ARG A 105 8.36 9.73 12.96
N GLY A 106 7.41 8.80 12.95
CA GLY A 106 7.35 7.72 13.93
C GLY A 106 8.42 6.65 13.68
N LEU A 107 9.41 6.56 14.58
CA LEU A 107 10.46 5.51 14.59
C LEU A 107 9.95 4.06 14.75
N ARG A 108 8.64 3.83 14.85
CA ARG A 108 8.05 2.50 15.01
C ARG A 108 7.24 2.12 13.78
N LEU A 109 7.71 1.08 13.09
CA LEU A 109 6.91 0.32 12.15
C LEU A 109 5.63 -0.15 12.85
N TRP A 110 4.50 0.26 12.30
CA TRP A 110 3.18 -0.26 12.67
C TRP A 110 3.12 -1.75 12.31
N TYR A 111 3.33 -2.60 13.30
CA TYR A 111 3.06 -4.02 13.24
C TYR A 111 1.83 -4.32 14.10
N SER A 112 0.63 -4.06 13.58
CA SER A 112 -0.58 -4.60 14.19
C SER A 112 -1.29 -5.50 13.21
N GLU A 113 -1.78 -6.61 13.74
CA GLU A 113 -2.25 -7.77 13.00
C GLU A 113 -3.54 -7.52 12.20
N ASN A 114 -4.17 -6.33 12.21
CA ASN A 114 -5.46 -6.16 11.52
C ASN A 114 -5.78 -4.80 10.84
N PRO A 115 -5.63 -3.61 11.46
CA PRO A 115 -5.98 -2.34 10.78
C PRO A 115 -4.89 -1.79 9.85
N SER A 116 -3.62 -2.18 10.03
CA SER A 116 -2.47 -1.54 9.37
C SER A 116 -2.38 -1.80 7.87
N GLN A 117 -2.57 -3.05 7.43
CA GLN A 117 -2.44 -3.43 6.01
C GLN A 117 -3.52 -2.84 5.11
N LYS A 118 -4.61 -2.33 5.70
CA LYS A 118 -5.69 -1.64 4.98
C LYS A 118 -5.43 -0.15 4.81
N LEU A 119 -4.51 0.42 5.58
CA LEU A 119 -4.28 1.87 5.62
C LEU A 119 -2.85 2.28 5.24
N VAL A 120 -1.85 1.45 5.54
CA VAL A 120 -0.44 1.75 5.30
C VAL A 120 0.24 0.66 4.50
N ARG A 121 1.22 1.08 3.69
CA ARG A 121 2.20 0.25 3.02
C ARG A 121 3.57 0.52 3.61
N VAL A 122 4.44 -0.48 3.59
CA VAL A 122 5.85 -0.31 3.94
C VAL A 122 6.59 0.24 2.73
N VAL A 123 7.35 1.31 2.92
CA VAL A 123 8.24 1.89 1.92
C VAL A 123 9.68 1.84 2.41
N ARG A 124 10.61 1.54 1.52
CA ARG A 124 12.04 1.66 1.79
C ARG A 124 12.45 3.10 1.56
N ALA A 125 13.05 3.72 2.56
CA ALA A 125 13.60 5.06 2.49
C ALA A 125 15.12 4.99 2.63
N ARG A 126 15.82 5.76 1.81
CA ARG A 126 17.27 5.93 1.92
C ARG A 126 17.54 7.29 2.56
N GLY A 127 18.19 7.28 3.71
CA GLY A 127 18.66 8.47 4.41
C GLY A 127 19.86 9.11 3.72
N GLU A 128 20.16 10.35 4.09
CA GLU A 128 21.19 11.20 3.45
C GLU A 128 22.59 10.55 3.45
N VAL A 129 22.94 9.83 4.51
CA VAL A 129 24.22 9.10 4.63
C VAL A 129 24.17 7.67 4.09
N GLY A 130 23.18 7.35 3.25
CA GLY A 130 23.05 6.03 2.63
C GLY A 130 22.47 4.94 3.54
N ALA A 131 22.16 5.26 4.80
CA ALA A 131 21.44 4.37 5.70
C ALA A 131 20.04 4.09 5.15
N GLU A 132 19.61 2.84 5.13
CA GLU A 132 18.30 2.45 4.65
C GLU A 132 17.39 2.08 5.80
N GLY A 133 16.14 2.55 5.74
CA GLY A 133 15.11 2.26 6.73
C GLY A 133 13.79 1.91 6.06
N PHE A 134 12.89 1.32 6.84
CA PHE A 134 11.53 1.05 6.42
C PHE A 134 10.59 1.99 7.15
N LEU A 135 9.72 2.65 6.40
CA LEU A 135 8.71 3.56 6.91
C LEU A 135 7.32 3.06 6.52
N ASN A 136 6.32 3.44 7.31
CA ASN A 136 4.95 3.31 6.87
C ASN A 136 4.56 4.56 6.09
N ALA A 137 3.99 4.35 4.92
CA ALA A 137 3.34 5.38 4.13
C ALA A 137 1.86 5.01 3.96
N PRO A 138 0.96 6.00 3.86
CA PRO A 138 -0.42 5.73 3.43
C PRO A 138 -0.45 4.94 2.11
N ILE A 139 -1.41 4.03 1.98
CA ILE A 139 -1.58 3.23 0.76
C ILE A 139 -1.89 4.11 -0.47
N SER A 140 -2.57 5.25 -0.25
CA SER A 140 -2.88 6.22 -1.29
C SER A 140 -2.66 7.65 -0.81
N LEU A 141 -2.45 8.58 -1.75
CA LEU A 141 -2.32 10.00 -1.46
C LEU A 141 -3.60 10.56 -0.82
N CYS A 142 -4.78 10.14 -1.30
CA CYS A 142 -6.06 10.57 -0.75
C CYS A 142 -6.20 10.12 0.71
N LEU A 143 -5.84 8.86 0.99
CA LEU A 143 -5.85 8.35 2.34
C LEU A 143 -4.87 9.10 3.24
N GLY A 144 -3.67 9.42 2.74
CA GLY A 144 -2.71 10.25 3.47
C GLY A 144 -3.27 11.62 3.85
N ARG A 145 -3.91 12.32 2.91
CA ARG A 145 -4.57 13.61 3.20
C ARG A 145 -5.68 13.49 4.22
N ARG A 146 -6.49 12.42 4.13
CA ARG A 146 -7.60 12.17 5.05
C ARG A 146 -7.09 11.87 6.45
N ILE A 147 -6.11 10.98 6.59
CA ILE A 147 -5.40 10.70 7.85
C ILE A 147 -4.94 12.02 8.48
N THR A 148 -4.25 12.89 7.74
CA THR A 148 -3.80 14.19 8.26
C THR A 148 -4.97 15.08 8.73
N HIS A 149 -6.10 15.08 8.02
CA HIS A 149 -7.28 15.86 8.43
C HIS A 149 -8.02 15.27 9.65
N TYR A 150 -8.14 13.94 9.75
CA TYR A 150 -8.77 13.27 10.91
C TYR A 150 -7.98 13.46 12.21
N PHE A 151 -6.66 13.59 12.11
CA PHE A 151 -5.78 13.76 13.26
C PHE A 151 -5.41 15.22 13.53
N GLY A 152 -5.39 16.09 12.52
CA GLY A 152 -5.10 17.52 12.68
C GLY A 152 -6.24 18.38 13.24
N LYS A 153 -7.49 17.86 13.29
CA LYS A 153 -8.66 18.58 13.83
C LYS A 153 -8.96 18.33 15.31
N ARG A 154 -8.14 17.55 16.01
CA ARG A 154 -8.34 17.23 17.45
C ARG A 154 -7.52 18.10 18.40
N ASP A 155 -6.79 19.08 17.87
CA ASP A 155 -5.99 20.04 18.63
C ASP A 155 -6.69 21.40 18.85
N GLU A 156 -8.01 21.50 18.59
CA GLU A 156 -8.89 22.61 19.01
C GLU A 156 -9.92 22.13 20.04
#